data_AF-A0A564YM22-F1
#
_entry.id   AF-A0A564YM22-F1
#
_cell.length_a   1.000
_cell.length_b   1.000
_cell.length_c   1.000
_cell.angle_alpha   90.00
_cell.angle_beta   90.00
_cell.angle_gamma   90.00
#
_symmetry.space_group_name_H-M   'P 1'
#
loop_
_entity.id
_entity.type
_entity.pdbx_description
1 polymer ?
#
loop_
_entity_poly.entity_id
_entity_poly.type
_entity_poly.pdbx_seq_one_letter_code
_entity_poly.pdbx_strand_id
1 'polypeptide(L)'
;MVQKETPLFIFDEKEVNRVPVIQWCVTSNIEASHNTPITYLKWIPDHIELDSSGIVYENLEQRNLQIFTCAADGGVFVWDLRPEKCILAVDKTRDQMIMPYDVPQTFSALDAKWKPLLQINLFRPDNIPDHCPTCFFIRERQGDRSVLNLKSNLNKKITTDDVTGRPSLKHVSPLDGVNTTIVCGTEEGDIVHVDWIPQKDPKTAKRQTPMPNLVFQHHDGPILFLDRSPFLSDVYLCVGGFSWSLWKVNVKSGPLLCSSAYTKAPTGGLWSPSRPAVFYIIRSDGVLEAWDLLDKTHEPVLLHSISSTALTSLDIKQEERKQCIAVGDMNGILKILLMPHRLQVPGSEETEAMRAYIEREERRRDFVETRWKKREQERVQSEAENKRLAGITSADSLSEQGKLQKMKKEYEQYLADERQFLRQLGLVTDEPNTSGGQEAILA
;
A
#
# COMPACT_ATOMS: atom_id res chain seq x y z
N MET A 1 7.80 44.29 -23.21
CA MET A 1 7.90 44.46 -21.75
C MET A 1 7.97 43.08 -21.14
N VAL A 2 9.12 42.69 -20.58
CA VAL A 2 9.23 41.44 -19.83
C VAL A 2 8.36 41.63 -18.59
N GLN A 3 7.28 40.85 -18.48
CA GLN A 3 6.52 40.75 -17.23
C GLN A 3 7.52 40.36 -16.15
N LYS A 4 7.83 41.29 -15.24
CA LYS A 4 8.57 40.94 -14.03
C LYS A 4 7.71 39.94 -13.29
N GLU A 5 8.13 38.67 -13.25
CA GLU A 5 7.54 37.69 -12.35
C GLU A 5 7.71 38.23 -10.94
N THR A 6 6.61 38.67 -10.33
CA THR A 6 6.60 39.05 -8.93
C THR A 6 6.93 37.79 -8.15
N PRO A 7 7.97 37.78 -7.31
CA PRO A 7 8.28 36.59 -6.52
C PRO A 7 7.07 36.23 -5.64
N LEU A 8 6.72 34.94 -5.61
CA LEU A 8 5.58 34.40 -4.85
C LEU A 8 5.64 34.75 -3.35
N PHE A 9 6.82 35.08 -2.84
CA PHE A 9 7.03 35.64 -1.51
C PHE A 9 8.33 36.44 -1.47
N ILE A 10 8.37 37.45 -0.62
CA ILE A 10 9.57 38.23 -0.31
C ILE A 10 9.83 38.04 1.17
N PHE A 11 11.03 37.56 1.53
CA PHE A 11 11.45 37.57 2.93
C PHE A 11 11.75 39.02 3.31
N ASP A 12 11.05 39.54 4.32
CA ASP A 12 11.43 40.82 4.90
C ASP A 12 12.69 40.61 5.76
N GLU A 13 13.83 41.06 5.25
CA GLU A 13 15.11 41.00 5.96
C GLU A 13 15.07 41.72 7.32
N LYS A 14 14.07 42.59 7.56
CA LYS A 14 13.87 43.29 8.84
C LYS A 14 13.07 42.49 9.87
N GLU A 15 12.31 41.47 9.45
CA GLU A 15 11.48 40.63 10.32
C GLU A 15 11.91 39.16 10.25
N VAL A 16 13.21 38.90 10.48
CA VAL A 16 13.82 37.55 10.41
C VAL A 16 13.10 36.50 11.28
N ASN A 17 12.44 36.94 12.37
CA ASN A 17 11.72 36.05 13.30
C ASN A 17 10.24 35.84 12.94
N ARG A 18 9.70 36.52 11.94
CA ARG A 18 8.30 36.34 11.54
C ARG A 18 8.20 35.15 10.62
N VAL A 19 7.42 34.15 11.04
CA VAL A 19 7.08 33.01 10.18
C VAL A 19 6.27 33.53 8.99
N PRO A 20 6.74 33.33 7.74
CA PRO A 20 5.99 33.73 6.57
C PRO A 20 4.71 32.91 6.47
N VAL A 21 3.57 33.58 6.31
CA VAL A 21 2.26 32.94 6.12
C VAL A 21 1.94 32.92 4.63
N ILE A 22 1.79 31.74 4.06
CA ILE A 22 1.39 31.56 2.66
C ILE A 22 -0.14 31.46 2.61
N GLN A 23 -0.77 32.34 1.84
CA GLN A 23 -2.21 32.26 1.56
C GLN A 23 -2.47 31.20 0.50
N TRP A 24 -3.52 30.41 0.67
CA TRP A 24 -3.92 29.42 -0.34
C TRP A 24 -4.49 30.13 -1.57
N CYS A 25 -4.34 29.51 -2.74
CA CYS A 25 -4.82 30.08 -4.01
C CYS A 25 -6.14 29.50 -4.51
N VAL A 26 -6.47 28.28 -4.09
CA VAL A 26 -7.67 27.54 -4.48
C VAL A 26 -8.07 26.64 -3.34
N THR A 27 -9.38 26.55 -3.11
CA THR A 27 -10.00 25.54 -2.26
C THR A 27 -10.69 24.49 -3.12
N SER A 28 -10.52 23.21 -2.78
CA SER A 28 -11.21 22.12 -3.46
C SER A 28 -12.69 22.04 -3.07
N ASN A 29 -13.48 21.32 -3.86
CA ASN A 29 -14.87 21.07 -3.52
C ASN A 29 -14.97 20.20 -2.26
N ILE A 30 -15.61 20.72 -1.21
CA ILE A 30 -15.62 20.08 0.12
C ILE A 30 -16.25 18.69 0.12
N GLU A 31 -17.28 18.44 -0.69
CA GLU A 31 -18.01 17.16 -0.72
C GLU A 31 -17.24 16.07 -1.48
N ALA A 32 -16.37 16.46 -2.41
CA ALA A 32 -15.60 15.54 -3.25
C ALA A 32 -14.14 15.37 -2.79
N SER A 33 -13.73 16.12 -1.76
CA SER A 33 -12.38 16.10 -1.21
C SER A 33 -12.18 14.96 -0.23
N HIS A 34 -10.92 14.77 0.19
CA HIS A 34 -10.62 13.84 1.27
C HIS A 34 -11.39 14.22 2.54
N ASN A 35 -11.88 13.20 3.25
CA ASN A 35 -12.60 13.37 4.52
C ASN A 35 -11.66 13.51 5.73
N THR A 36 -10.39 13.14 5.56
CA THR A 36 -9.34 13.21 6.59
C THR A 36 -8.16 14.04 6.09
N PRO A 37 -7.27 14.50 6.99
CA PRO A 37 -6.07 15.23 6.59
C PRO A 37 -5.22 14.42 5.62
N ILE A 38 -4.75 15.07 4.56
CA ILE A 38 -3.86 14.47 3.57
C ILE A 38 -2.56 14.08 4.27
N THR A 39 -2.20 12.81 4.17
CA THR A 39 -1.01 12.21 4.80
C THR A 39 0.18 12.25 3.87
N TYR A 40 -0.06 12.13 2.56
CA TYR A 40 0.99 12.16 1.55
C TYR A 40 0.48 12.66 0.20
N LEU A 41 1.38 13.28 -0.57
CA LEU A 41 1.10 13.75 -1.91
C LEU A 41 2.30 13.58 -2.82
N LYS A 42 2.06 13.43 -4.12
CA LYS A 42 3.12 13.30 -5.13
C LYS A 42 2.65 13.85 -6.47
N TRP A 43 3.48 14.66 -7.11
CA TRP A 43 3.23 15.13 -8.46
C TRP A 43 3.27 13.97 -9.46
N ILE A 44 2.36 14.00 -10.42
CA ILE A 44 2.46 13.15 -11.61
C ILE A 44 3.63 13.67 -12.46
N PRO A 45 4.53 12.79 -12.95
CA PRO A 45 5.65 13.19 -13.78
C PRO A 45 5.22 14.02 -15.00
N ASP A 46 6.04 14.99 -15.38
CA ASP A 46 5.76 15.98 -16.42
C ASP A 46 5.49 15.42 -17.81
N HIS A 47 5.88 14.17 -18.07
CA HIS A 47 5.81 13.52 -19.36
C HIS A 47 4.60 12.59 -19.53
N ILE A 48 3.82 12.38 -18.46
CA ILE A 48 2.58 11.62 -18.52
C ILE A 48 1.40 12.46 -18.02
N GLU A 49 0.21 12.13 -18.50
CA GLU A 49 -1.04 12.62 -17.94
C GLU A 49 -2.11 11.53 -17.93
N LEU A 50 -2.97 11.54 -16.92
CA LEU A 50 -4.08 10.60 -16.77
C LEU A 50 -5.38 11.25 -17.22
N ASP A 51 -6.29 10.46 -17.77
CA ASP A 51 -7.69 10.85 -17.96
C ASP A 51 -8.58 10.41 -16.79
N SER A 52 -9.86 10.76 -16.84
CA SER A 52 -10.86 10.35 -15.85
C SER A 52 -11.15 8.85 -15.83
N SER A 53 -10.60 8.09 -16.80
CA SER A 53 -10.72 6.64 -16.87
C SER A 53 -9.44 5.91 -16.42
N GLY A 54 -8.44 6.65 -15.95
CA GLY A 54 -7.15 6.14 -15.49
C GLY A 54 -6.17 5.75 -16.61
N ILE A 55 -6.52 6.01 -17.86
CA ILE A 55 -5.67 5.76 -19.03
C ILE A 55 -4.59 6.84 -19.08
N VAL A 56 -3.36 6.41 -19.40
CA VAL A 56 -2.17 7.27 -19.41
C VAL A 56 -1.83 7.70 -20.84
N TYR A 57 -1.56 8.99 -21.02
CA TYR A 57 -1.19 9.64 -22.27
C TYR A 57 0.13 10.39 -22.13
N GLU A 58 0.78 10.68 -23.26
CA GLU A 58 1.96 11.55 -23.28
C GLU A 58 1.53 13.00 -22.99
N ASN A 59 2.16 13.61 -22.00
CA ASN A 59 1.95 15.03 -21.71
C ASN A 59 2.86 15.88 -22.60
N LEU A 60 2.28 16.40 -23.68
CA LEU A 60 2.98 17.25 -24.65
C LEU A 60 3.39 18.61 -24.07
N GLU A 61 2.76 19.07 -22.99
CA GLU A 61 3.08 20.35 -22.36
C GLU A 61 4.33 20.27 -21.47
N GLN A 62 4.79 19.05 -21.11
CA GLN A 62 5.95 18.80 -20.24
C GLN A 62 5.92 19.61 -18.94
N ARG A 63 4.75 19.69 -18.30
CA ARG A 63 4.52 20.37 -17.03
C ARG A 63 3.81 19.46 -16.05
N ASN A 64 4.22 19.49 -14.78
CA ASN A 64 3.51 18.79 -13.71
C ASN A 64 2.20 19.54 -13.39
N LEU A 65 1.08 19.07 -13.95
CA LEU A 65 -0.24 19.68 -13.78
C LEU A 65 -1.24 18.78 -13.04
N GLN A 66 -0.84 17.55 -12.75
CA GLN A 66 -1.65 16.59 -12.00
C GLN A 66 -0.93 16.13 -10.74
N ILE A 67 -1.71 15.84 -9.70
CA ILE A 67 -1.21 15.50 -8.37
C ILE A 67 -1.95 14.26 -7.87
N PHE A 68 -1.22 13.32 -7.27
CA PHE A 68 -1.81 12.29 -6.41
C PHE A 68 -1.80 12.77 -4.96
N THR A 69 -2.90 12.54 -4.23
CA THR A 69 -2.98 12.72 -2.79
C THR A 69 -3.53 11.46 -2.14
N CYS A 70 -3.13 11.15 -0.91
CA CYS A 70 -3.78 10.14 -0.11
C CYS A 70 -4.09 10.67 1.29
N ALA A 71 -5.10 10.08 1.90
CA ALA A 71 -5.49 10.34 3.27
C ALA A 71 -6.01 9.05 3.90
N ALA A 72 -6.20 9.05 5.22
CA ALA A 72 -6.73 7.91 5.97
C ALA A 72 -8.25 7.72 5.78
N ASP A 73 -8.80 8.11 4.63
CA ASP A 73 -10.22 8.00 4.27
C ASP A 73 -10.49 6.91 3.21
N GLY A 74 -9.52 6.03 2.99
CA GLY A 74 -9.72 4.82 2.19
C GLY A 74 -9.21 4.91 0.75
N GLY A 75 -8.57 6.00 0.32
CA GLY A 75 -8.19 6.13 -1.08
C GLY A 75 -7.05 7.10 -1.43
N VAL A 76 -6.63 6.99 -2.68
CA VAL A 76 -5.69 7.90 -3.34
C VAL A 76 -6.45 8.65 -4.44
N PHE A 77 -6.42 9.97 -4.43
CA PHE A 77 -7.13 10.80 -5.41
C PHE A 77 -6.15 11.43 -6.39
N VAL A 78 -6.56 11.49 -7.66
CA VAL A 78 -5.85 12.20 -8.73
C VAL A 78 -6.55 13.53 -8.96
N TRP A 79 -5.79 14.61 -8.98
CA TRP A 79 -6.28 15.96 -9.21
C TRP A 79 -5.64 16.55 -10.46
N ASP A 80 -6.40 17.38 -11.17
CA ASP A 80 -5.91 18.12 -12.33
C ASP A 80 -6.03 19.63 -12.08
N LEU A 81 -4.93 20.37 -12.27
CA LEU A 81 -4.88 21.82 -12.07
C LEU A 81 -5.39 22.61 -13.28
N ARG A 82 -5.82 21.92 -14.34
CA ARG A 82 -6.38 22.58 -15.52
C ARG A 82 -7.89 22.70 -15.36
N PRO A 83 -8.47 23.89 -15.58
CA PRO A 83 -9.92 24.06 -15.50
C PRO A 83 -10.61 23.20 -16.57
N GLU A 84 -11.72 22.57 -16.19
CA GLU A 84 -12.60 21.93 -17.16
C GLU A 84 -13.07 22.99 -18.17
N LYS A 85 -13.04 22.66 -19.47
CA LYS A 85 -13.60 23.53 -20.51
C LYS A 85 -15.13 23.54 -20.40
N CYS A 86 -15.69 24.28 -19.45
CA CYS A 86 -17.12 24.58 -19.42
C CYS A 86 -17.43 25.68 -20.45
N ILE A 87 -17.89 25.28 -21.64
CA ILE A 87 -18.20 26.19 -22.75
C ILE A 87 -19.45 27.06 -22.45
N LEU A 88 -20.22 26.76 -21.39
CA LEU A 88 -21.58 27.31 -21.20
C LEU A 88 -21.88 27.92 -19.82
N ALA A 89 -20.91 28.06 -18.91
CA ALA A 89 -21.18 28.58 -17.57
C ALA A 89 -20.71 30.05 -17.43
N VAL A 90 -21.63 30.99 -17.60
CA VAL A 90 -21.44 32.36 -17.09
C VAL A 90 -21.65 32.31 -15.58
N ASP A 91 -20.56 32.26 -14.81
CA ASP A 91 -20.61 32.30 -13.34
C ASP A 91 -21.09 33.68 -12.86
N LYS A 92 -22.33 33.73 -12.37
CA LYS A 92 -22.90 34.90 -11.67
C LYS A 92 -22.44 35.02 -10.21
N THR A 93 -21.63 34.09 -9.72
CA THR A 93 -21.12 34.04 -8.33
C THR A 93 -19.74 34.68 -8.14
N ARG A 94 -19.12 35.18 -9.24
CA ARG A 94 -17.83 35.89 -9.19
C ARG A 94 -17.83 37.14 -8.29
N ASP A 95 -19.00 37.72 -8.03
CA ASP A 95 -19.13 38.98 -7.30
C ASP A 95 -18.98 38.87 -5.76
N GLN A 96 -18.83 37.67 -5.20
CA GLN A 96 -18.75 37.47 -3.73
C GLN A 96 -17.40 36.93 -3.23
N MET A 97 -16.42 36.72 -4.10
CA MET A 97 -15.15 36.11 -3.73
C MET A 97 -14.16 37.18 -3.23
N ILE A 98 -13.91 37.24 -1.92
CA ILE A 98 -12.88 38.10 -1.32
C ILE A 98 -11.53 37.41 -1.52
N MET A 99 -10.73 37.91 -2.47
CA MET A 99 -9.43 37.33 -2.79
C MET A 99 -8.36 37.75 -1.77
N PRO A 100 -7.49 36.82 -1.33
CA PRO A 100 -6.32 37.20 -0.54
C PRO A 100 -5.40 38.10 -1.35
N TYR A 101 -4.82 39.11 -0.70
CA TYR A 101 -3.85 40.03 -1.30
C TYR A 101 -2.60 39.24 -1.76
N ASP A 102 -2.02 39.62 -2.91
CA ASP A 102 -0.83 39.01 -3.53
C ASP A 102 -0.92 37.55 -4.04
N VAL A 103 -2.13 37.00 -4.21
CA VAL A 103 -2.30 35.64 -4.77
C VAL A 103 -2.63 35.67 -6.27
N PRO A 104 -1.88 34.96 -7.15
CA PRO A 104 -2.15 34.91 -8.58
C PRO A 104 -3.54 34.31 -8.90
N GLN A 105 -4.27 34.94 -9.83
CA GLN A 105 -5.59 34.48 -10.28
C GLN A 105 -5.56 33.27 -11.22
N THR A 106 -4.38 32.69 -11.47
CA THR A 106 -4.14 31.61 -12.43
C THR A 106 -5.12 30.44 -12.30
N PHE A 107 -5.54 30.15 -11.06
CA PHE A 107 -6.38 29.00 -10.75
C PHE A 107 -7.78 29.37 -10.22
N SER A 108 -8.21 30.63 -10.35
CA SER A 108 -9.49 31.10 -9.77
C SER A 108 -10.71 30.32 -10.27
N ALA A 109 -10.65 29.74 -11.47
CA ALA A 109 -11.73 28.94 -12.04
C ALA A 109 -11.95 27.60 -11.31
N LEU A 110 -10.96 27.15 -10.55
CA LEU A 110 -11.01 25.91 -9.78
C LEU A 110 -11.58 26.10 -8.37
N ASP A 111 -11.66 27.33 -7.87
CA ASP A 111 -12.04 27.57 -6.48
C ASP A 111 -13.44 27.07 -6.14
N ALA A 112 -13.53 26.30 -5.04
CA ALA A 112 -14.69 25.53 -4.57
C ALA A 112 -15.27 24.49 -5.58
N LYS A 113 -14.69 24.39 -6.77
CA LYS A 113 -15.14 23.56 -7.89
C LYS A 113 -14.16 22.43 -8.23
N TRP A 114 -12.93 22.50 -7.73
CA TRP A 114 -11.90 21.51 -8.00
C TRP A 114 -12.26 20.17 -7.38
N LYS A 115 -12.49 19.17 -8.24
CA LYS A 115 -12.85 17.80 -7.88
C LYS A 115 -11.75 16.84 -8.33
N PRO A 116 -11.59 15.69 -7.67
CA PRO A 116 -10.65 14.69 -8.13
C PRO A 116 -11.08 14.15 -9.49
N LEU A 117 -10.13 14.04 -10.40
CA LEU A 117 -10.27 13.44 -11.73
C LEU A 117 -10.51 11.93 -11.65
N LEU A 118 -9.86 11.27 -10.68
CA LEU A 118 -9.95 9.83 -10.44
C LEU A 118 -9.86 9.57 -8.94
N GLN A 119 -10.70 8.67 -8.43
CA GLN A 119 -10.65 8.17 -7.06
C GLN A 119 -10.22 6.71 -7.07
N ILE A 120 -9.12 6.39 -6.38
CA ILE A 120 -8.52 5.06 -6.29
C ILE A 120 -8.76 4.54 -4.89
N ASN A 121 -9.79 3.72 -4.72
CA ASN A 121 -10.18 3.20 -3.39
C ASN A 121 -9.41 1.91 -3.07
N LEU A 122 -8.96 1.78 -1.83
CA LEU A 122 -8.21 0.61 -1.35
C LEU A 122 -9.14 -0.39 -0.66
N PHE A 123 -10.00 -1.01 -1.45
CA PHE A 123 -11.06 -1.88 -0.94
C PHE A 123 -10.54 -3.08 -0.14
N ARG A 124 -11.25 -3.45 0.93
CA ARG A 124 -11.07 -4.74 1.62
C ARG A 124 -12.15 -5.76 1.22
N PRO A 125 -11.85 -7.07 1.30
CA PRO A 125 -12.87 -8.10 1.21
C PRO A 125 -13.84 -8.04 2.40
N ASP A 126 -15.11 -8.34 2.13
CA ASP A 126 -16.20 -8.38 3.12
C ASP A 126 -16.42 -7.04 3.85
N ASN A 127 -17.44 -6.91 4.72
CA ASN A 127 -17.89 -5.63 5.33
C ASN A 127 -16.87 -4.95 6.28
N ILE A 128 -15.58 -5.15 6.06
CA ILE A 128 -14.47 -4.53 6.77
C ILE A 128 -14.22 -3.15 6.16
N PRO A 129 -13.93 -2.12 6.98
CA PRO A 129 -13.50 -0.83 6.47
C PRO A 129 -12.30 -0.95 5.54
N ASP A 130 -12.33 -0.17 4.46
CA ASP A 130 -11.24 -0.09 3.47
C ASP A 130 -9.90 0.26 4.12
N HIS A 131 -8.81 -0.10 3.46
CA HIS A 131 -7.46 0.22 3.93
C HIS A 131 -7.25 1.73 3.98
N CYS A 132 -6.63 2.24 5.05
CA CYS A 132 -6.39 3.67 5.24
C CYS A 132 -4.96 4.04 4.82
N PRO A 133 -4.73 4.62 3.62
CA PRO A 133 -3.37 4.90 3.15
C PRO A 133 -2.70 6.07 3.87
N THR A 134 -1.44 5.88 4.21
CA THR A 134 -0.56 6.90 4.81
C THR A 134 0.48 7.42 3.83
N CYS A 135 0.87 6.62 2.85
CA CYS A 135 1.83 6.96 1.81
C CYS A 135 1.70 6.02 0.60
N PHE A 136 2.26 6.41 -0.54
CA PHE A 136 2.22 5.58 -1.75
C PHE A 136 3.36 5.90 -2.72
N PHE A 137 3.58 5.00 -3.68
CA PHE A 137 4.38 5.29 -4.86
C PHE A 137 3.78 4.67 -6.13
N ILE A 138 4.20 5.21 -7.28
CA ILE A 138 3.99 4.63 -8.61
C ILE A 138 5.34 4.26 -9.25
N ARG A 139 5.30 3.56 -10.39
CA ARG A 139 6.52 3.22 -11.15
C ARG A 139 7.19 4.43 -11.77
N GLU A 140 6.41 5.26 -12.46
CA GLU A 140 6.93 6.38 -13.21
C GLU A 140 7.51 7.44 -12.28
N ARG A 141 8.64 8.02 -12.69
CA ARG A 141 9.39 9.03 -11.91
C ARG A 141 9.64 10.26 -12.74
N GLN A 142 9.68 11.40 -12.08
CA GLN A 142 10.10 12.64 -12.71
C GLN A 142 11.50 12.50 -13.32
N GLY A 143 11.65 12.88 -14.60
CA GLY A 143 12.91 12.81 -15.33
C GLY A 143 13.20 11.50 -16.06
N ASP A 144 12.66 10.35 -15.62
CA ASP A 144 12.76 9.09 -16.36
C ASP A 144 11.75 9.08 -17.51
N ARG A 145 12.23 9.19 -18.75
CA ARG A 145 11.40 9.19 -19.97
C ARG A 145 11.50 7.88 -20.75
N SER A 146 11.96 6.81 -20.12
CA SER A 146 12.13 5.49 -20.76
C SER A 146 10.84 4.99 -21.42
N VAL A 147 9.67 5.27 -20.81
CA VAL A 147 8.36 4.87 -21.34
C VAL A 147 8.04 5.52 -22.70
N LEU A 148 8.47 6.76 -22.94
CA LEU A 148 8.26 7.45 -24.22
C LEU A 148 9.15 6.88 -25.33
N ASN A 149 10.26 6.23 -24.96
CA ASN A 149 11.24 5.66 -25.90
C ASN A 149 10.95 4.20 -26.28
N LEU A 150 9.84 3.63 -25.78
CA LEU A 150 9.39 2.30 -26.18
C LEU A 150 9.01 2.29 -27.67
N LYS A 151 9.41 1.24 -28.39
CA LYS A 151 9.12 1.09 -29.84
C LYS A 151 7.63 1.23 -30.17
N SER A 152 6.75 0.77 -29.28
CA SER A 152 5.30 0.91 -29.39
C SER A 152 4.81 2.35 -29.35
N ASN A 153 5.49 3.21 -28.58
CA ASN A 153 5.11 4.62 -28.38
C ASN A 153 5.79 5.55 -29.40
N LEU A 154 6.94 5.18 -29.96
CA LEU A 154 7.61 5.96 -31.01
C LEU A 154 6.74 6.12 -32.26
N ASN A 155 6.00 5.08 -32.64
CA ASN A 155 5.10 5.11 -33.80
C ASN A 155 3.79 5.87 -33.54
N LYS A 156 3.52 6.21 -32.28
CA LYS A 156 2.32 6.94 -31.83
C LYS A 156 2.55 8.44 -31.73
N LYS A 157 3.80 8.90 -31.87
CA LYS A 157 4.14 10.32 -31.84
C LYS A 157 3.38 11.04 -32.94
N ILE A 158 2.50 11.94 -32.53
CA ILE A 158 1.80 12.85 -33.42
C ILE A 158 2.86 13.80 -34.00
N THR A 159 3.00 13.83 -35.32
CA THR A 159 3.68 14.93 -36.02
C THR A 159 2.93 16.21 -35.68
N THR A 160 3.55 17.08 -34.91
CA THR A 160 2.99 18.36 -34.40
C THR A 160 2.77 19.41 -35.50
N ASP A 161 2.76 19.03 -36.77
CA ASP A 161 2.95 19.97 -37.88
C ASP A 161 1.69 20.75 -38.27
N ASP A 162 0.48 20.37 -37.85
CA ASP A 162 -0.76 20.98 -38.40
C ASP A 162 -1.83 21.43 -37.38
N VAL A 163 -1.55 21.48 -36.07
CA VAL A 163 -2.55 21.96 -35.08
C VAL A 163 -1.99 23.09 -34.23
N THR A 164 -2.41 24.32 -34.50
CA THR A 164 -2.23 25.47 -33.60
C THR A 164 -3.12 25.30 -32.37
N GLY A 165 -2.64 24.57 -31.36
CA GLY A 165 -3.31 24.38 -30.06
C GLY A 165 -3.15 22.97 -29.49
N ARG A 166 -3.43 22.78 -28.19
CA ARG A 166 -3.37 21.47 -27.52
C ARG A 166 -4.31 20.48 -28.22
N PRO A 167 -3.83 19.35 -28.77
CA PRO A 167 -4.71 18.30 -29.28
C PRO A 167 -5.52 17.74 -28.12
N SER A 168 -6.84 17.59 -28.33
CA SER A 168 -7.69 16.94 -27.34
C SER A 168 -7.19 15.51 -27.11
N LEU A 169 -7.14 15.06 -25.85
CA LEU A 169 -6.75 13.70 -25.44
C LEU A 169 -7.47 12.60 -26.23
N LYS A 170 -8.66 12.88 -26.78
CA LYS A 170 -9.41 11.97 -27.66
C LYS A 170 -8.74 11.68 -29.00
N HIS A 171 -7.79 12.50 -29.44
CA HIS A 171 -7.03 12.34 -30.69
C HIS A 171 -5.61 11.82 -30.46
N VAL A 172 -5.21 11.63 -29.20
CA VAL A 172 -3.91 11.08 -28.84
C VAL A 172 -4.10 9.60 -28.52
N SER A 173 -3.17 8.78 -28.99
CA SER A 173 -3.20 7.35 -28.65
C SER A 173 -2.61 7.14 -27.24
N PRO A 174 -3.19 6.24 -26.43
CA PRO A 174 -2.66 5.94 -25.10
C PRO A 174 -1.21 5.44 -25.14
N LEU A 175 -0.46 5.71 -24.07
CA LEU A 175 0.89 5.17 -23.90
C LEU A 175 0.83 3.68 -23.55
N ASP A 176 1.59 2.87 -24.29
CA ASP A 176 1.76 1.46 -23.98
C ASP A 176 2.91 1.26 -22.99
N GLY A 177 2.82 0.22 -22.16
CA GLY A 177 3.90 -0.20 -21.26
C GLY A 177 4.01 0.60 -19.96
N VAL A 178 3.12 1.57 -19.72
CA VAL A 178 3.00 2.24 -18.41
C VAL A 178 2.45 1.24 -17.39
N ASN A 179 3.08 1.18 -16.21
CA ASN A 179 2.58 0.36 -15.11
C ASN A 179 1.50 1.12 -14.34
N THR A 180 0.29 0.56 -14.27
CA THR A 180 -0.88 1.16 -13.61
C THR A 180 -1.09 0.68 -12.17
N THR A 181 -0.10 0.01 -11.60
CA THR A 181 -0.13 -0.41 -10.20
C THR A 181 0.43 0.70 -9.32
N ILE A 182 -0.39 1.14 -8.37
CA ILE A 182 0.04 1.95 -7.24
C ILE A 182 0.26 1.03 -6.04
N VAL A 183 1.32 1.31 -5.28
CA VAL A 183 1.61 0.60 -4.03
C VAL A 183 1.44 1.57 -2.89
N CYS A 184 0.59 1.23 -1.94
CA CYS A 184 0.21 2.06 -0.81
C CYS A 184 0.65 1.39 0.49
N GLY A 185 1.17 2.18 1.43
CA GLY A 185 1.33 1.79 2.82
C GLY A 185 0.15 2.30 3.63
N THR A 186 -0.32 1.51 4.60
CA THR A 186 -1.51 1.85 5.38
C THR A 186 -1.18 2.13 6.85
N GLU A 187 -2.15 2.70 7.56
CA GLU A 187 -2.07 2.97 9.00
C GLU A 187 -1.97 1.68 9.84
N GLU A 188 -2.50 0.57 9.33
CA GLU A 188 -2.47 -0.74 10.00
C GLU A 188 -1.16 -1.52 9.77
N GLY A 189 -0.26 -1.01 8.93
CA GLY A 189 0.99 -1.71 8.59
C GLY A 189 0.89 -2.66 7.39
N ASP A 190 -0.21 -2.55 6.62
CA ASP A 190 -0.41 -3.33 5.40
C ASP A 190 0.24 -2.63 4.19
N ILE A 191 0.86 -3.41 3.30
CA ILE A 191 1.32 -2.94 1.98
C ILE A 191 0.32 -3.43 0.94
N VAL A 192 -0.34 -2.50 0.26
CA VAL A 192 -1.45 -2.76 -0.66
C VAL A 192 -1.02 -2.44 -2.08
N HIS A 193 -1.09 -3.41 -2.97
CA HIS A 193 -0.86 -3.24 -4.40
C HIS A 193 -2.21 -3.23 -5.13
N VAL A 194 -2.54 -2.13 -5.80
CA VAL A 194 -3.81 -1.99 -6.51
C VAL A 194 -3.59 -1.39 -7.91
N ASP A 195 -4.38 -1.84 -8.88
CA ASP A 195 -4.44 -1.21 -10.20
C ASP A 195 -5.40 -0.02 -10.15
N TRP A 196 -4.95 1.16 -10.58
CA TRP A 196 -5.78 2.36 -10.52
C TRP A 196 -6.81 2.45 -11.64
N ILE A 197 -6.71 1.63 -12.70
CA ILE A 197 -7.66 1.68 -13.82
C ILE A 197 -9.02 1.12 -13.35
N PRO A 198 -10.11 1.91 -13.39
CA PRO A 198 -11.42 1.44 -12.97
C PRO A 198 -11.96 0.33 -13.88
N GLN A 199 -12.35 -0.77 -13.25
CA GLN A 199 -12.97 -1.92 -13.88
C GLN A 199 -14.47 -1.95 -13.59
N LYS A 200 -15.24 -2.62 -14.46
CA LYS A 200 -16.67 -2.77 -14.25
C LYS A 200 -16.90 -3.83 -13.18
N ASP A 201 -17.43 -3.42 -12.04
CA ASP A 201 -17.77 -4.34 -10.96
C ASP A 201 -18.93 -5.27 -11.40
N PRO A 202 -18.76 -6.61 -11.30
CA PRO A 202 -19.81 -7.56 -11.62
C PRO A 202 -21.10 -7.36 -10.82
N LYS A 203 -21.00 -6.85 -9.58
CA LYS A 203 -22.16 -6.72 -8.67
C LYS A 203 -22.94 -5.42 -8.91
N THR A 204 -22.25 -4.29 -9.02
CA THR A 204 -22.90 -2.97 -9.12
C THR A 204 -23.03 -2.44 -10.54
N ALA A 205 -22.36 -3.07 -11.52
CA ALA A 205 -22.21 -2.60 -12.90
C ALA A 205 -21.57 -1.20 -13.04
N LYS A 206 -21.13 -0.59 -11.93
CA LYS A 206 -20.40 0.68 -11.91
C LYS A 206 -18.93 0.44 -12.22
N ARG A 207 -18.27 1.44 -12.81
CA ARG A 207 -16.81 1.43 -12.95
C ARG A 207 -16.20 1.91 -11.64
N GLN A 208 -15.44 1.05 -10.98
CA GLN A 208 -14.75 1.37 -9.73
C GLN A 208 -13.37 0.73 -9.73
N THR A 209 -12.51 1.12 -8.79
CA THR A 209 -11.20 0.49 -8.58
C THR A 209 -11.38 -1.02 -8.36
N PRO A 210 -10.56 -1.88 -9.00
CA PRO A 210 -10.58 -3.30 -8.71
C PRO A 210 -10.14 -3.59 -7.27
N MET A 211 -10.45 -4.80 -6.78
CA MET A 211 -9.88 -5.27 -5.52
C MET A 211 -8.35 -5.29 -5.59
N PRO A 212 -7.64 -5.02 -4.47
CA PRO A 212 -6.19 -5.09 -4.44
C PRO A 212 -5.66 -6.43 -4.95
N ASN A 213 -4.64 -6.36 -5.81
CA ASN A 213 -4.03 -7.54 -6.43
C ASN A 213 -3.22 -8.35 -5.41
N LEU A 214 -2.66 -7.66 -4.42
CA LEU A 214 -1.77 -8.22 -3.42
C LEU A 214 -1.78 -7.34 -2.17
N VAL A 215 -1.90 -7.97 -1.00
CA VAL A 215 -1.84 -7.30 0.30
C VAL A 215 -0.85 -8.05 1.17
N PHE A 216 0.09 -7.33 1.77
CA PHE A 216 1.04 -7.88 2.73
C PHE A 216 0.82 -7.28 4.10
N GLN A 217 0.45 -8.11 5.06
CA GLN A 217 0.36 -7.74 6.47
C GLN A 217 1.71 -8.05 7.13
N HIS A 218 2.58 -7.05 7.20
CA HIS A 218 3.98 -7.27 7.63
C HIS A 218 4.41 -6.37 8.77
N HIS A 219 4.10 -5.07 8.70
CA HIS A 219 4.50 -4.14 9.74
C HIS A 219 3.52 -4.18 10.92
N ASP A 220 4.04 -3.89 12.11
CA ASP A 220 3.32 -3.91 13.39
C ASP A 220 2.76 -2.54 13.77
N GLY A 221 2.66 -1.62 12.81
CA GLY A 221 2.17 -0.27 12.99
C GLY A 221 2.16 0.51 11.67
N PRO A 222 1.80 1.80 11.70
CA PRO A 222 1.60 2.60 10.49
C PRO A 222 2.86 2.66 9.65
N ILE A 223 2.69 2.56 8.33
CA ILE A 223 3.78 2.76 7.39
C ILE A 223 4.01 4.27 7.27
N LEU A 224 5.21 4.71 7.64
CA LEU A 224 5.58 6.13 7.64
C LEU A 224 6.40 6.51 6.41
N PHE A 225 7.03 5.54 5.75
CA PHE A 225 7.76 5.75 4.51
C PHE A 225 7.64 4.54 3.59
N LEU A 226 7.35 4.81 2.32
CA LEU A 226 7.27 3.82 1.27
C LEU A 226 7.73 4.45 -0.04
N ASP A 227 8.88 4.04 -0.56
CA ASP A 227 9.34 4.49 -1.88
C ASP A 227 10.24 3.47 -2.58
N ARG A 228 10.24 3.52 -3.91
CA ARG A 228 11.07 2.66 -4.75
C ARG A 228 12.54 3.08 -4.66
N SER A 229 13.45 2.19 -5.04
CA SER A 229 14.84 2.57 -5.30
C SER A 229 14.91 3.48 -6.55
N PRO A 230 15.73 4.54 -6.53
CA PRO A 230 16.03 5.35 -7.71
C PRO A 230 16.76 4.59 -8.83
N PHE A 231 17.40 3.47 -8.49
CA PHE A 231 18.26 2.71 -9.41
C PHE A 231 17.65 1.38 -9.83
N LEU A 232 16.97 0.70 -8.91
CA LEU A 232 16.28 -0.57 -9.15
C LEU A 232 14.79 -0.34 -9.11
N SER A 233 14.19 -0.07 -10.27
CA SER A 233 12.77 0.28 -10.30
C SER A 233 11.92 -0.79 -9.62
N ASP A 234 12.19 -2.08 -9.77
CA ASP A 234 11.42 -3.16 -9.16
C ASP A 234 11.61 -3.34 -7.65
N VAL A 235 12.51 -2.59 -7.00
CA VAL A 235 12.78 -2.71 -5.55
C VAL A 235 12.23 -1.51 -4.80
N TYR A 236 11.69 -1.71 -3.61
CA TYR A 236 11.19 -0.64 -2.75
C TYR A 236 11.48 -0.88 -1.26
N LEU A 237 11.61 0.21 -0.52
CA LEU A 237 11.81 0.23 0.92
C LEU A 237 10.50 0.63 1.59
N CYS A 238 10.16 -0.09 2.66
CA CYS A 238 9.03 0.19 3.53
C CYS A 238 9.54 0.37 4.96
N VAL A 239 9.08 1.42 5.64
CA VAL A 239 9.39 1.69 7.05
C VAL A 239 8.06 1.87 7.78
N GLY A 240 7.81 1.02 8.76
CA GLY A 240 6.55 1.03 9.50
C GLY A 240 6.67 0.30 10.84
N GLY A 241 5.91 0.77 11.82
CA GLY A 241 5.96 0.26 13.19
C GLY A 241 7.39 0.28 13.76
N PHE A 242 7.92 -0.87 14.14
CA PHE A 242 9.26 -1.03 14.71
C PHE A 242 10.28 -1.68 13.76
N SER A 243 10.06 -1.67 12.45
CA SER A 243 11.00 -2.25 11.51
C SER A 243 11.02 -1.55 10.15
N TRP A 244 12.07 -1.81 9.39
CA TRP A 244 12.09 -1.55 7.95
C TRP A 244 12.19 -2.87 7.19
N SER A 245 11.66 -2.89 5.98
CA SER A 245 11.66 -4.06 5.12
C SER A 245 11.89 -3.67 3.65
N LEU A 246 12.63 -4.52 2.95
CA LEU A 246 12.99 -4.35 1.54
C LEU A 246 12.21 -5.35 0.71
N TRP A 247 11.59 -4.87 -0.36
CA TRP A 247 10.67 -5.64 -1.17
C TRP A 247 11.00 -5.54 -2.64
N LYS A 248 10.46 -6.48 -3.41
CA LYS A 248 10.49 -6.45 -4.87
C LYS A 248 9.07 -6.57 -5.41
N VAL A 249 8.73 -5.69 -6.35
CA VAL A 249 7.43 -5.68 -7.02
C VAL A 249 7.23 -7.03 -7.74
N ASN A 250 6.02 -7.57 -7.68
CA ASN A 250 5.60 -8.87 -8.22
C ASN A 250 6.14 -10.11 -7.49
N VAL A 251 6.96 -9.96 -6.44
CA VAL A 251 7.34 -11.09 -5.57
C VAL A 251 6.27 -11.29 -4.50
N LYS A 252 5.55 -12.42 -4.56
CA LYS A 252 4.43 -12.73 -3.64
C LYS A 252 4.87 -13.44 -2.36
N SER A 253 6.12 -13.90 -2.29
CA SER A 253 6.65 -14.68 -1.17
C SER A 253 6.98 -13.82 0.07
N GLY A 254 6.79 -12.50 0.00
CA GLY A 254 7.01 -11.54 1.10
C GLY A 254 8.26 -10.69 0.91
N PRO A 255 8.78 -10.06 1.99
CA PRO A 255 9.94 -9.18 1.91
C PRO A 255 11.22 -9.97 1.62
N LEU A 256 12.14 -9.33 0.89
CA LEU A 256 13.48 -9.86 0.61
C LEU A 256 14.39 -9.77 1.84
N LEU A 257 14.35 -8.62 2.52
CA LEU A 257 15.13 -8.34 3.71
C LEU A 257 14.28 -7.58 4.72
N CYS A 258 14.54 -7.80 6.01
CA CYS A 258 13.88 -7.08 7.09
C CYS A 258 14.90 -6.77 8.17
N SER A 259 14.75 -5.62 8.82
CA SER A 259 15.51 -5.32 10.01
C SER A 259 15.07 -6.21 11.18
N SER A 260 15.90 -6.29 12.21
CA SER A 260 15.41 -6.65 13.53
C SER A 260 14.42 -5.59 14.03
N ALA A 261 13.58 -5.98 15.00
CA ALA A 261 12.70 -5.03 15.66
C ALA A 261 13.53 -3.99 16.41
N TYR A 262 13.24 -2.72 16.16
CA TYR A 262 13.90 -1.59 16.81
C TYR A 262 13.42 -1.45 18.25
N THR A 263 14.31 -1.00 19.14
CA THR A 263 13.91 -0.57 20.49
C THR A 263 13.30 0.84 20.48
N LYS A 264 13.71 1.68 19.53
CA LYS A 264 13.20 3.03 19.29
C LYS A 264 12.68 3.08 17.87
N ALA A 265 11.37 3.30 17.71
CA ALA A 265 10.70 3.19 16.43
C ALA A 265 11.36 4.09 15.36
N PRO A 266 11.58 3.57 14.14
CA PRO A 266 11.91 4.41 13.00
C PRO A 266 10.71 5.31 12.66
N THR A 267 11.00 6.54 12.26
CA THR A 267 10.01 7.60 12.00
C THR A 267 9.98 8.04 10.53
N GLY A 268 10.87 7.50 9.71
CA GLY A 268 10.94 7.80 8.29
C GLY A 268 12.15 7.13 7.63
N GLY A 269 12.18 7.18 6.30
CA GLY A 269 13.28 6.64 5.50
C GLY A 269 13.57 7.52 4.29
N LEU A 270 14.71 7.29 3.65
CA LEU A 270 15.06 7.94 2.39
C LEU A 270 16.09 7.12 1.63
N TRP A 271 15.91 6.94 0.34
CA TRP A 271 16.94 6.36 -0.53
C TRP A 271 18.07 7.34 -0.80
N SER A 272 19.30 6.85 -0.89
CA SER A 272 20.37 7.68 -1.45
C SER A 272 20.08 7.99 -2.91
N PRO A 273 20.19 9.26 -3.36
CA PRO A 273 20.01 9.61 -4.76
C PRO A 273 21.24 9.29 -5.62
N SER A 274 22.38 8.96 -4.99
CA SER A 274 23.66 8.76 -5.67
C SER A 274 24.22 7.35 -5.55
N ARG A 275 23.79 6.55 -4.56
CA ARG A 275 24.26 5.17 -4.36
C ARG A 275 23.10 4.17 -4.29
N PRO A 276 23.11 3.09 -5.10
CA PRO A 276 21.99 2.13 -5.19
C PRO A 276 21.81 1.24 -3.96
N ALA A 277 22.87 0.97 -3.20
CA ALA A 277 22.83 0.11 -2.03
C ALA A 277 22.57 0.86 -0.71
N VAL A 278 22.49 2.20 -0.77
CA VAL A 278 22.44 3.07 0.41
C VAL A 278 21.06 3.65 0.62
N PHE A 279 20.58 3.57 1.85
CA PHE A 279 19.40 4.27 2.32
C PHE A 279 19.59 4.74 3.76
N TYR A 280 18.71 5.62 4.19
CA TYR A 280 18.77 6.28 5.49
C TYR A 280 17.49 6.02 6.25
N ILE A 281 17.61 5.86 7.57
CA ILE A 281 16.48 5.69 8.49
C ILE A 281 16.61 6.74 9.58
N ILE A 282 15.53 7.44 9.87
CA ILE A 282 15.44 8.35 11.02
C ILE A 282 14.61 7.71 12.12
N ARG A 283 14.90 8.05 13.38
CA ARG A 283 14.31 7.42 14.55
C ARG A 283 13.67 8.41 15.52
N SER A 284 12.80 7.86 16.35
CA SER A 284 12.10 8.54 17.43
C SER A 284 13.00 9.06 18.57
N ASP A 285 14.24 8.62 18.66
CA ASP A 285 15.23 9.07 19.67
C ASP A 285 16.27 10.05 19.10
N GLY A 286 16.03 10.62 17.93
CA GLY A 286 16.91 11.65 17.39
C GLY A 286 18.12 11.13 16.61
N VAL A 287 18.13 9.84 16.28
CA VAL A 287 19.24 9.16 15.59
C VAL A 287 18.95 9.02 14.09
N LEU A 288 19.94 9.38 13.27
CA LEU A 288 20.00 9.08 11.85
C LEU A 288 20.90 7.87 11.63
N GLU A 289 20.40 6.89 10.90
CA GLU A 289 21.14 5.70 10.49
C GLU A 289 21.38 5.74 8.98
N ALA A 290 22.60 5.41 8.55
CA ALA A 290 22.89 5.11 7.15
C ALA A 290 23.13 3.60 7.02
N TRP A 291 22.44 3.00 6.07
CA TRP A 291 22.55 1.58 5.71
C TRP A 291 23.25 1.46 4.37
N ASP A 292 24.14 0.48 4.22
CA ASP A 292 24.77 0.12 2.95
C ASP A 292 24.70 -1.40 2.81
N LEU A 293 23.77 -1.89 1.99
CA LEU A 293 23.47 -3.32 1.88
C LEU A 293 24.60 -4.15 1.27
N LEU A 294 25.57 -3.51 0.61
CA LEU A 294 26.76 -4.17 0.08
C LEU A 294 27.91 -4.22 1.09
N ASP A 295 27.84 -3.47 2.19
CA ASP A 295 28.79 -3.52 3.30
C ASP A 295 28.23 -4.37 4.46
N LYS A 296 27.09 -3.94 5.02
CA LYS A 296 26.44 -4.59 6.16
C LYS A 296 24.92 -4.62 6.01
N THR A 297 24.35 -5.81 6.19
CA THR A 297 22.90 -6.04 6.11
C THR A 297 22.22 -6.19 7.47
N HIS A 298 22.98 -6.44 8.54
CA HIS A 298 22.47 -6.74 9.88
C HIS A 298 22.56 -5.54 10.85
N GLU A 299 23.31 -4.50 10.49
CA GLU A 299 23.46 -3.27 11.26
C GLU A 299 23.77 -2.10 10.32
N PRO A 300 23.45 -0.85 10.70
CA PRO A 300 23.79 0.32 9.90
C PRO A 300 25.30 0.57 9.85
N VAL A 301 25.77 1.14 8.75
CA VAL A 301 27.18 1.53 8.58
C VAL A 301 27.53 2.82 9.29
N LEU A 302 26.54 3.68 9.56
CA LEU A 302 26.71 4.92 10.32
C LEU A 302 25.51 5.11 11.24
N LEU A 303 25.80 5.49 12.50
CA LEU A 303 24.82 5.97 13.47
C LEU A 303 25.24 7.37 13.90
N HIS A 304 24.35 8.34 13.73
CA HIS A 304 24.61 9.73 14.08
C HIS A 304 23.47 10.29 14.94
N SER A 305 23.78 10.65 16.19
CA SER A 305 22.81 11.31 17.08
C SER A 305 22.72 12.79 16.75
N ILE A 306 21.57 13.19 16.21
CA ILE A 306 21.32 14.54 15.68
C ILE A 306 20.57 15.38 16.70
N SER A 307 19.53 14.83 17.32
CA SER A 307 18.69 15.53 18.30
C SER A 307 18.45 14.66 19.53
N SER A 308 17.93 15.24 20.59
CA SER A 308 17.43 14.51 21.77
C SER A 308 15.95 14.13 21.64
N THR A 309 15.30 14.55 20.56
CA THR A 309 13.88 14.32 20.25
C THR A 309 13.70 13.60 18.93
N ALA A 310 12.50 13.09 18.67
CA ALA A 310 12.20 12.36 17.46
C ALA A 310 12.50 13.17 16.20
N LEU A 311 13.21 12.54 15.27
CA LEU A 311 13.36 13.07 13.92
C LEU A 311 12.07 12.83 13.15
N THR A 312 11.63 13.78 12.34
CA THR A 312 10.31 13.76 11.69
C THR A 312 10.39 13.86 10.18
N SER A 313 11.46 14.43 9.64
CA SER A 313 11.64 14.60 8.20
C SER A 313 13.10 14.44 7.78
N LEU A 314 13.29 13.96 6.57
CA LEU A 314 14.60 13.74 5.97
C LEU A 314 14.53 14.06 4.48
N ASP A 315 15.48 14.84 3.97
CA ASP A 315 15.65 15.05 2.53
C ASP A 315 17.13 15.22 2.17
N ILE A 316 17.50 14.90 0.93
CA ILE A 316 18.87 15.02 0.44
C ILE A 316 18.89 15.95 -0.77
N LYS A 317 19.72 16.98 -0.67
CA LYS A 317 20.03 17.86 -1.80
C LYS A 317 21.43 17.58 -2.29
N GLN A 318 21.54 17.27 -3.58
CA GLN A 318 22.82 17.29 -4.27
C GLN A 318 23.05 18.66 -4.91
N GLU A 319 24.20 19.24 -4.60
CA GLU A 319 24.67 20.53 -5.12
C GLU A 319 26.07 20.32 -5.71
N GLU A 320 26.14 20.25 -7.04
CA GLU A 320 27.37 19.92 -7.78
C GLU A 320 28.04 18.63 -7.25
N ARG A 321 29.19 18.78 -6.57
CA ARG A 321 30.00 17.71 -5.98
C ARG A 321 29.73 17.50 -4.49
N LYS A 322 28.89 18.31 -3.84
CA LYS A 322 28.53 18.14 -2.44
C LYS A 322 27.13 17.59 -2.33
N GLN A 323 26.92 16.78 -1.30
CA GLN A 323 25.60 16.28 -0.95
C GLN A 323 25.34 16.66 0.51
N CYS A 324 24.19 17.29 0.72
CA CYS A 324 23.73 17.72 2.04
C CYS A 324 22.49 16.92 2.40
N ILE A 325 22.39 16.52 3.66
CA ILE A 325 21.19 15.89 4.22
C ILE A 325 20.55 16.85 5.21
N ALA A 326 19.27 17.12 4.99
CA ALA A 326 18.45 17.97 5.81
C ALA A 326 17.58 17.09 6.71
N VAL A 327 17.64 17.31 8.02
CA VAL A 327 16.94 16.51 9.03
C VAL A 327 16.13 17.45 9.90
N GLY A 328 14.82 17.23 9.97
CA GLY A 328 13.91 17.93 10.87
C GLY A 328 13.61 17.09 12.11
N ASP A 329 13.40 17.76 13.25
CA ASP A 329 12.90 17.12 14.47
C ASP A 329 11.50 17.61 14.87
N MET A 330 10.93 16.95 15.89
CA MET A 330 9.57 17.23 16.36
C MET A 330 9.42 18.61 17.05
N ASN A 331 10.53 19.27 17.40
CA ASN A 331 10.51 20.63 17.95
C ASN A 331 10.55 21.69 16.84
N GLY A 332 10.57 21.27 15.57
CA GLY A 332 10.65 22.16 14.40
C GLY A 332 12.07 22.64 14.11
N ILE A 333 13.10 21.99 14.67
CA ILE A 333 14.49 22.34 14.38
C ILE A 333 14.94 21.64 13.10
N LEU A 334 15.43 22.41 12.15
CA LEU A 334 16.08 21.91 10.93
C LEU A 334 17.60 21.90 11.11
N LYS A 335 18.23 20.76 10.84
CA LYS A 335 19.69 20.62 10.79
C LYS A 335 20.11 20.16 9.40
N ILE A 336 21.12 20.83 8.84
CA ILE A 336 21.70 20.48 7.54
C ILE A 336 23.12 19.97 7.79
N LEU A 337 23.40 18.75 7.33
CA LEU A 337 24.66 18.06 7.53
C LEU A 337 25.30 17.76 6.17
N LEU A 338 26.63 17.84 6.11
CA LEU A 338 27.39 17.41 4.93
C LEU A 338 27.55 15.90 4.94
N MET A 339 27.23 15.26 3.82
CA MET A 339 27.36 13.82 3.67
C MET A 339 28.84 13.40 3.53
N PRO A 340 29.31 12.37 4.26
CA PRO A 340 30.64 11.82 4.05
C PRO A 340 30.82 11.29 2.63
N HIS A 341 32.01 11.45 2.07
CA HIS A 341 32.34 11.01 0.71
C HIS A 341 31.96 9.55 0.41
N ARG A 342 32.14 8.64 1.38
CA ARG A 342 31.79 7.21 1.26
C ARG A 342 30.30 6.97 0.98
N LEU A 343 29.42 7.81 1.52
CA LEU A 343 27.97 7.65 1.35
C LEU A 343 27.44 8.37 0.10
N GLN A 344 28.25 9.27 -0.47
CA GLN A 344 27.89 10.04 -1.65
C GLN A 344 28.39 9.42 -2.96
N VAL A 345 29.62 8.89 -3.00
CA VAL A 345 30.26 8.47 -4.26
C VAL A 345 30.01 6.98 -4.53
N PRO A 346 29.30 6.63 -5.62
CA PRO A 346 29.07 5.24 -5.97
C PRO A 346 30.33 4.55 -6.49
N GLY A 347 30.42 3.25 -6.25
CA GLY A 347 31.35 2.38 -6.96
C GLY A 347 30.93 2.17 -8.42
N SER A 348 31.89 1.89 -9.31
CA SER A 348 31.61 1.75 -10.75
C SER A 348 30.66 0.59 -11.09
N GLU A 349 30.72 -0.50 -10.33
CA GLU A 349 29.91 -1.72 -10.53
C GLU A 349 28.86 -1.90 -9.42
N GLU A 350 28.58 -0.84 -8.66
CA GLU A 350 27.73 -0.95 -7.47
C GLU A 350 26.27 -1.28 -7.83
N THR A 351 25.78 -0.78 -8.96
CA THR A 351 24.42 -1.04 -9.44
C THR A 351 24.25 -2.52 -9.81
N GLU A 352 25.22 -3.08 -10.54
CA GLU A 352 25.26 -4.49 -10.93
C GLU A 352 25.38 -5.39 -9.71
N ALA A 353 26.26 -5.04 -8.76
CA ALA A 353 26.42 -5.77 -7.51
C ALA A 353 25.13 -5.78 -6.69
N MET A 354 24.46 -4.63 -6.56
CA MET A 354 23.19 -4.51 -5.86
C MET A 354 22.09 -5.33 -6.55
N ARG A 355 22.02 -5.31 -7.89
CA ARG A 355 21.09 -6.17 -8.65
C ARG A 355 21.34 -7.65 -8.38
N ALA A 356 22.59 -8.10 -8.45
CA ALA A 356 22.96 -9.48 -8.19
C ALA A 356 22.65 -9.92 -6.74
N TYR A 357 22.76 -9.01 -5.78
CA TYR A 357 22.34 -9.23 -4.39
C TYR A 357 20.84 -9.47 -4.30
N ILE A 358 20.02 -8.60 -4.91
CA ILE A 358 18.55 -8.73 -4.91
C ILE A 358 18.08 -10.03 -5.57
N GLU A 359 18.65 -10.41 -6.72
CA GLU A 359 18.34 -11.68 -7.41
C GLU A 359 18.74 -12.91 -6.59
N ARG A 360 19.76 -12.79 -5.73
CA ARG A 360 20.15 -13.86 -4.81
C ARG A 360 19.14 -13.99 -3.68
N GLU A 361 18.70 -12.88 -3.09
CA GLU A 361 17.70 -12.91 -2.02
C GLU A 361 16.33 -13.38 -2.51
N GLU A 362 15.92 -13.03 -3.73
CA GLU A 362 14.71 -13.57 -4.37
C GLU A 362 14.78 -15.10 -4.49
N ARG A 363 15.87 -15.64 -5.05
CA ARG A 363 16.07 -17.10 -5.13
C ARG A 363 16.11 -17.77 -3.76
N ARG A 364 16.74 -17.12 -2.78
CA ARG A 364 16.78 -17.61 -1.39
C ARG A 364 15.37 -17.69 -0.81
N ARG A 365 14.54 -16.67 -1.06
CA ARG A 365 13.16 -16.60 -0.59
C ARG A 365 12.29 -17.70 -1.20
N ASP A 366 12.37 -17.89 -2.51
CA ASP A 366 11.64 -18.96 -3.22
C ASP A 366 12.03 -20.34 -2.69
N PHE A 367 13.33 -20.56 -2.44
CA PHE A 367 13.82 -21.79 -1.84
C PHE A 367 13.26 -22.02 -0.43
N VAL A 368 13.25 -20.98 0.43
CA VAL A 368 12.72 -21.07 1.80
C VAL A 368 11.22 -21.38 1.78
N GLU A 369 10.45 -20.69 0.92
CA GLU A 369 9.01 -20.93 0.79
C GLU A 369 8.71 -22.36 0.32
N THR A 370 9.40 -22.83 -0.71
CA THR A 370 9.27 -24.20 -1.21
C THR A 370 9.58 -25.23 -0.12
N ARG A 371 10.63 -24.98 0.67
CA ARG A 371 11.03 -25.87 1.75
C ARG A 371 10.05 -25.85 2.92
N TRP A 372 9.45 -24.70 3.24
CA TRP A 372 8.39 -24.61 4.25
C TRP A 372 7.13 -25.36 3.80
N LYS A 373 6.70 -25.22 2.55
CA LYS A 373 5.58 -25.99 2.00
C LYS A 373 5.81 -27.50 2.14
N LYS A 374 7.04 -27.96 1.83
CA LYS A 374 7.41 -29.38 1.99
C LYS A 374 7.35 -29.84 3.44
N ARG A 375 7.93 -29.08 4.38
CA ARG A 375 7.88 -29.43 5.81
C ARG A 375 6.46 -29.44 6.36
N GLU A 376 5.62 -28.51 5.91
CA GLU A 376 4.22 -28.47 6.32
C GLU A 376 3.46 -29.70 5.80
N GLN A 377 3.73 -30.12 4.56
CA GLN A 377 3.19 -31.37 4.03
C GLN A 377 3.67 -32.60 4.83
N GLU A 378 4.96 -32.67 5.17
CA GLU A 378 5.53 -33.74 6.00
C GLU A 378 4.89 -33.75 7.41
N ARG A 379 4.68 -32.57 8.02
CA ARG A 379 4.00 -32.42 9.31
C ARG A 379 2.56 -32.91 9.23
N VAL A 380 1.80 -32.48 8.22
CA VAL A 380 0.41 -32.91 8.01
C VAL A 380 0.33 -34.42 7.75
N GLN A 381 1.25 -34.98 6.97
CA GLN A 381 1.31 -36.43 6.72
C GLN A 381 1.64 -37.21 8.00
N SER A 382 2.63 -36.76 8.77
CA SER A 382 2.99 -37.37 10.05
C SER A 382 1.88 -37.26 11.10
N GLU A 383 1.18 -36.13 11.19
CA GLU A 383 0.01 -35.95 12.05
C GLU A 383 -1.15 -36.86 11.62
N ALA A 384 -1.37 -37.01 10.31
CA ALA A 384 -2.39 -37.92 9.77
C ALA A 384 -2.04 -39.39 10.06
N GLU A 385 -0.77 -39.78 9.93
CA GLU A 385 -0.29 -41.12 10.26
C GLU A 385 -0.38 -41.40 11.77
N ASN A 386 0.01 -40.45 12.62
CA ASN A 386 -0.13 -40.56 14.07
C ASN A 386 -1.59 -40.65 14.51
N LYS A 387 -2.52 -39.92 13.87
CA LYS A 387 -3.96 -40.07 14.12
C LYS A 387 -4.48 -41.45 13.73
N ARG A 388 -3.98 -42.02 12.62
CA ARG A 388 -4.29 -43.40 12.21
C ARG A 388 -3.75 -44.44 13.21
N LEU A 389 -2.50 -44.28 13.64
CA LEU A 389 -1.83 -45.18 14.59
C LEU A 389 -2.42 -45.09 16.01
N ALA A 390 -2.85 -43.90 16.44
CA ALA A 390 -3.51 -43.68 17.72
C ALA A 390 -4.93 -44.27 17.80
N GLY A 391 -5.41 -44.94 16.74
CA GLY A 391 -6.73 -45.56 16.73
C GLY A 391 -7.89 -44.56 16.80
N ILE A 392 -7.61 -43.26 16.63
CA ILE A 392 -8.63 -42.21 16.48
C ILE A 392 -9.18 -42.34 15.05
N THR A 393 -9.90 -43.43 14.83
CA THR A 393 -10.84 -43.55 13.72
C THR A 393 -11.86 -42.45 13.97
N SER A 394 -11.99 -41.49 13.05
CA SER A 394 -13.16 -40.60 13.01
C SER A 394 -14.41 -41.46 13.23
N ALA A 395 -15.16 -41.18 14.29
CA ALA A 395 -16.32 -41.96 14.75
C ALA A 395 -17.54 -41.95 13.80
N ASP A 396 -17.30 -41.65 12.51
CA ASP A 396 -18.32 -41.39 11.49
C ASP A 396 -18.40 -42.46 10.39
N SER A 397 -17.82 -43.64 10.58
CA SER A 397 -18.09 -44.76 9.66
C SER A 397 -18.16 -46.13 10.31
N LEU A 398 -18.75 -46.23 11.52
CA LEU A 398 -19.48 -47.44 11.86
C LEU A 398 -20.87 -47.27 11.27
N SER A 399 -21.19 -48.06 10.22
CA SER A 399 -22.51 -48.15 9.61
C SER A 399 -23.61 -48.07 10.68
N GLU A 400 -24.63 -47.23 10.47
CA GLU A 400 -25.71 -47.00 11.44
C GLU A 400 -26.30 -48.31 12.00
N GLN A 401 -26.30 -49.39 11.20
CA GLN A 401 -26.73 -50.72 11.62
C GLN A 401 -25.91 -51.29 12.78
N GLY A 402 -24.60 -51.05 12.84
CA GLY A 402 -23.73 -51.50 13.92
C GLY A 402 -23.99 -50.75 15.24
N LYS A 403 -24.25 -49.43 15.15
CA LYS A 403 -24.64 -48.61 16.30
C LYS A 403 -26.02 -49.06 16.84
N LEU A 404 -26.98 -49.34 15.95
CA LEU A 404 -28.31 -49.83 16.32
C LEU A 404 -28.26 -51.21 17.01
N GLN A 405 -27.46 -52.16 16.48
CA GLN A 405 -27.33 -53.49 17.09
C GLN A 405 -26.69 -53.45 18.48
N LYS A 406 -25.73 -52.55 18.68
CA LYS A 406 -25.10 -52.37 20.00
C LYS A 406 -26.09 -51.77 21.01
N MET A 407 -26.82 -50.71 20.63
CA MET A 407 -27.86 -50.14 21.48
C MET A 407 -28.98 -51.13 21.80
N LYS A 408 -29.37 -51.99 20.84
CA LYS A 408 -30.38 -53.02 21.07
C LYS A 408 -29.92 -54.04 22.11
N LYS A 409 -28.67 -54.52 22.02
CA LYS A 409 -28.09 -55.42 23.03
C LYS A 409 -28.00 -54.78 24.41
N GLU A 410 -27.56 -53.52 24.49
CA GLU A 410 -27.47 -52.79 25.75
C GLU A 410 -28.87 -52.57 26.38
N TYR A 411 -29.88 -52.31 25.56
CA TYR A 411 -31.26 -52.18 26.02
C TYR A 411 -31.88 -53.51 26.49
N GLU A 412 -31.60 -54.62 25.80
CA GLU A 412 -32.00 -55.96 26.23
C GLU A 412 -31.34 -56.35 27.57
N GLN A 413 -30.08 -55.97 27.75
CA GLN A 413 -29.36 -56.15 29.02
C GLN A 413 -30.02 -55.33 30.15
N TYR A 414 -30.31 -54.05 29.90
CA TYR A 414 -31.00 -53.18 30.86
C TYR A 414 -32.36 -53.76 31.28
N LEU A 415 -33.17 -54.23 30.32
CA LEU A 415 -34.46 -54.84 30.64
C LEU A 415 -34.33 -56.13 31.46
N ALA A 416 -33.28 -56.92 31.24
CA ALA A 416 -33.00 -58.11 32.04
C ALA A 416 -32.62 -57.73 33.48
N ASP A 417 -31.75 -56.73 33.63
CA ASP A 417 -31.29 -56.23 34.93
C ASP A 417 -32.44 -55.55 35.69
N GLU A 418 -33.30 -54.78 35.02
CA GLU A 418 -34.50 -54.17 35.59
C GLU A 418 -35.50 -55.23 36.04
N ARG A 419 -35.75 -56.28 35.24
CA ARG A 419 -36.60 -57.41 35.67
C ARG A 419 -36.01 -58.14 36.88
N GLN A 420 -34.69 -58.32 36.91
CA GLN A 420 -34.02 -58.94 38.06
C GLN A 420 -34.11 -58.06 39.31
N PHE A 421 -33.95 -56.75 39.16
CA PHE A 421 -34.06 -55.77 40.24
C PHE A 421 -35.50 -55.70 40.79
N LEU A 422 -36.50 -55.66 39.93
CA LEU A 422 -37.91 -55.66 40.32
C LEU A 422 -38.32 -56.98 41.01
N ARG A 423 -37.73 -58.11 40.61
CA ARG A 423 -37.86 -59.39 41.33
C ARG A 423 -37.25 -59.34 42.72
N GLN A 424 -36.06 -58.76 42.88
CA GLN A 424 -35.41 -58.62 44.19
C GLN A 424 -36.20 -57.71 45.14
N LEU A 425 -36.92 -56.72 44.61
CA LEU A 425 -37.79 -55.84 45.38
C LEU A 425 -39.20 -56.43 45.66
N GLY A 426 -39.50 -57.64 45.17
CA GLY A 426 -40.79 -58.30 45.38
C GLY A 426 -41.98 -57.66 44.65
N LEU A 427 -41.72 -56.83 43.64
CA LEU A 427 -42.73 -56.05 42.90
C LEU A 427 -43.26 -56.79 41.67
N VAL A 428 -42.69 -57.95 41.31
CA VAL A 428 -43.11 -58.78 40.17
C VAL A 428 -43.16 -60.25 40.61
N THR A 429 -44.35 -60.86 40.55
CA THR A 429 -44.59 -62.29 40.78
C THR A 429 -44.81 -63.02 39.44
N ASP A 430 -44.05 -64.09 39.19
CA ASP A 430 -44.18 -64.92 37.98
C ASP A 430 -45.49 -65.74 38.05
N GLU A 431 -46.63 -65.19 37.61
CA GLU A 431 -47.81 -65.99 37.28
C GLU A 431 -47.92 -66.25 35.77
N PRO A 432 -48.22 -67.49 35.33
CA PRO A 432 -48.45 -67.80 33.94
C PRO A 432 -49.89 -67.45 33.57
N ASN A 433 -50.11 -66.56 32.59
CA ASN A 433 -51.44 -66.39 32.01
C ASN A 433 -51.41 -66.46 30.48
N THR A 434 -51.69 -67.67 30.00
CA THR A 434 -52.44 -67.92 28.77
C THR A 434 -53.85 -67.34 28.87
N SER A 435 -54.22 -66.37 28.03
CA SER A 435 -55.43 -66.40 27.19
C SER A 435 -55.74 -65.05 26.52
N GLY A 436 -55.75 -65.08 25.17
CA GLY A 436 -56.84 -64.56 24.32
C GLY A 436 -57.21 -63.08 24.34
N GLY A 437 -56.85 -62.36 23.27
CA GLY A 437 -57.48 -61.10 22.88
C GLY A 437 -56.86 -60.52 21.60
N GLN A 438 -57.41 -60.90 20.45
CA GLN A 438 -57.06 -60.38 19.11
C GLN A 438 -57.49 -58.92 18.90
N GLU A 439 -56.64 -58.21 18.15
CA GLU A 439 -56.91 -57.16 17.14
C GLU A 439 -57.63 -55.85 17.49
N ALA A 440 -56.91 -54.73 17.27
CA ALA A 440 -57.26 -53.66 16.31
C ALA A 440 -56.06 -52.69 16.25
N ILE A 441 -55.19 -52.77 15.22
CA ILE A 441 -55.23 -51.95 13.98
C ILE A 441 -55.62 -50.49 14.23
N LEU A 442 -54.66 -49.58 14.05
CA LEU A 442 -54.84 -48.36 13.26
C LEU A 442 -53.49 -47.96 12.64
N ALA A 443 -53.58 -47.64 11.35
CA ALA A 443 -52.53 -47.38 10.39
C ALA A 443 -51.92 -45.98 10.51
#